data_AF-A0A3M1ZS04-F1
#
_entry.id   AF-A0A3M1ZS04-F1
#
_cell.length_a   1.000
_cell.length_b   1.000
_cell.length_c   1.000
_cell.angle_alpha   90.00
_cell.angle_beta   90.00
_cell.angle_gamma   90.00
#
_symmetry.space_group_name_H-M   'P 1'
#
loop_
_entity.id
_entity.type
_entity.pdbx_description
1 polymer ?
#
loop_
_entity_poly.entity_id
_entity_poly.type
_entity_poly.pdbx_seq_one_letter_code
_entity_poly.pdbx_strand_id
1 'polypeptide(L)'
;MAAVVDTYLKWPTSRKALLWVGITVAVGLGYYFLGFQPRLRELQRLEEEYDRLGKELRENQAIADNLPRVKEEVRRLDEKLAEALQKLPNREEIPSLLQTISDLGKDSGLEFLLFKPGASQPKEFYAEVPLEMQVLGRYHDVAVF
;
A
#
# COMPACT_ATOMS: atom_id res chain seq x y z
N MET A 1 74.29 -5.68 11.24
CA MET A 1 73.32 -5.43 12.34
C MET A 1 73.96 -4.98 13.66
N ALA A 2 75.27 -5.13 13.89
CA ALA A 2 75.93 -4.67 15.14
C ALA A 2 76.15 -3.14 15.21
N ALA A 3 76.49 -2.48 14.10
CA ALA A 3 76.86 -1.05 14.08
C ALA A 3 75.70 -0.08 14.45
N VAL A 4 74.45 -0.50 14.23
CA VAL A 4 73.26 0.28 14.56
C VAL A 4 73.00 0.30 16.07
N VAL A 5 73.38 -0.79 16.75
CA VAL A 5 73.21 -0.98 18.20
C VAL A 5 74.30 -0.23 18.97
N ASP A 6 75.55 -0.27 18.50
CA ASP A 6 76.69 0.45 19.11
C ASP A 6 76.56 1.97 19.00
N THR A 7 75.97 2.47 17.91
CA THR A 7 75.66 3.90 17.74
C THR A 7 74.53 4.33 18.66
N TYR A 8 73.56 3.46 18.91
CA TYR A 8 72.48 3.67 19.88
C TYR A 8 73.02 3.82 21.31
N LEU A 9 74.09 3.10 21.67
CA LEU A 9 74.63 3.12 23.02
C LEU A 9 75.37 4.42 23.37
N LYS A 10 75.97 5.11 22.39
CA LYS A 10 76.74 6.36 22.56
C LYS A 10 75.90 7.66 22.57
N TRP A 11 74.57 7.59 22.40
CA TRP A 11 73.72 8.78 22.44
C TRP A 11 73.38 9.25 23.86
N PRO A 12 73.28 10.58 24.09
CA PRO A 12 72.94 11.14 25.39
C PRO A 12 71.59 10.61 25.86
N THR A 13 71.48 10.35 27.16
CA THR A 13 70.31 9.71 27.80
C THR A 13 68.99 10.42 27.46
N SER A 14 69.04 11.73 27.20
CA SER A 14 67.92 12.54 26.75
C SER A 14 67.33 12.10 25.40
N ARG A 15 68.15 11.75 24.41
CA ARG A 15 67.64 11.27 23.09
C ARG A 15 67.02 9.88 23.19
N LYS A 16 67.60 9.00 24.02
CA LYS A 16 67.03 7.67 24.29
C LYS A 16 65.67 7.78 24.95
N ALA A 17 65.52 8.66 25.93
CA ALA A 17 64.24 8.92 26.59
C ALA A 17 63.19 9.47 25.60
N LEU A 18 63.58 10.38 24.72
CA LEU A 18 62.69 10.97 23.72
C LEU A 18 62.18 9.92 22.70
N LEU A 19 63.04 8.99 22.28
CA LEU A 19 62.65 7.88 21.42
C LEU A 19 61.68 6.90 22.11
N TRP A 20 61.94 6.56 23.38
CA TRP A 20 61.03 5.72 24.15
C TRP A 20 59.65 6.37 24.32
N VAL A 21 59.61 7.65 24.67
CA VAL A 21 58.36 8.42 24.75
C VAL A 21 57.64 8.43 23.40
N GLY A 22 58.37 8.67 22.30
CA GLY A 22 57.79 8.65 20.95
C GLY A 22 57.16 7.29 20.59
N ILE A 23 57.83 6.18 20.91
CA ILE A 23 57.30 4.83 20.69
C ILE A 23 56.05 4.59 21.56
N THR A 24 56.08 4.96 22.83
CA THR A 24 54.91 4.80 23.72
C THR A 24 53.70 5.60 23.22
N VAL A 25 53.91 6.84 22.78
CA VAL A 25 52.83 7.67 22.21
C VAL A 25 52.32 7.07 20.89
N ALA A 26 53.21 6.61 20.00
CA ALA A 26 52.82 5.98 18.75
C ALA A 26 52.00 4.70 18.95
N VAL A 27 52.39 3.85 19.91
CA VAL A 27 51.63 2.64 20.27
C VAL A 27 50.29 3.00 20.91
N GLY A 28 50.25 3.99 21.80
CA GLY A 28 49.01 4.49 22.41
C GLY A 28 48.01 5.05 21.39
N LEU A 29 48.50 5.86 20.45
CA LEU A 29 47.70 6.37 19.33
C LEU A 29 47.24 5.25 18.40
N GLY A 30 48.12 4.29 18.08
CA GLY A 30 47.78 3.11 17.30
C GLY A 30 46.65 2.30 17.94
N TYR A 31 46.72 2.04 19.24
CA TYR A 31 45.68 1.33 19.98
C TYR A 31 44.35 2.10 20.02
N TYR A 32 44.42 3.42 20.26
CA TYR A 32 43.24 4.27 20.29
C TYR A 32 42.53 4.35 18.92
N PHE A 33 43.28 4.58 17.85
CA PHE A 33 42.71 4.71 16.50
C PHE A 33 42.27 3.37 15.91
N LEU A 34 43.05 2.30 16.08
CA LEU A 34 42.73 0.99 15.48
C LEU A 34 41.79 0.15 16.34
N GLY A 35 41.77 0.33 17.66
CA GLY A 35 40.98 -0.50 18.57
C GLY A 35 39.73 0.19 19.12
N PHE A 36 39.86 1.44 19.56
CA PHE A 36 38.77 2.12 20.30
C PHE A 36 37.75 2.76 19.36
N GLN A 37 38.24 3.45 18.31
CA GLN A 37 37.39 4.12 17.33
C GLN A 37 36.41 3.19 16.58
N PRO A 38 36.82 2.02 16.03
CA PRO A 38 35.89 1.15 15.32
C PRO A 38 34.83 0.54 16.25
N ARG A 39 35.18 0.21 17.50
CA ARG A 39 34.23 -0.32 18.49
C ARG A 39 33.16 0.69 18.87
N LEU A 40 33.51 1.98 19.00
CA LEU A 40 32.51 3.02 19.21
C LEU A 40 31.56 3.17 18.02
N ARG A 41 32.08 3.09 16.79
CA ARG A 41 31.24 3.13 15.58
C ARG A 41 30.32 1.91 15.49
N GLU A 42 30.82 0.74 15.87
CA GLU A 42 30.04 -0.50 15.89
C GLU A 42 28.92 -0.43 16.94
N LEU A 43 29.21 0.08 18.14
CA LEU A 43 28.20 0.38 19.16
C LEU A 43 27.12 1.33 18.65
N GLN A 44 27.51 2.44 18.03
CA GLN A 44 26.55 3.39 17.46
C GLN A 44 25.67 2.76 16.38
N ARG A 45 26.25 1.93 15.49
CA ARG A 45 25.49 1.20 14.48
C ARG A 45 24.49 0.23 15.08
N LEU A 46 24.92 -0.54 16.10
CA LEU A 46 24.04 -1.49 16.78
C LEU A 46 22.89 -0.77 17.50
N GLU A 47 23.15 0.38 18.12
CA GLU A 47 22.12 1.19 18.76
C GLU A 47 21.10 1.71 17.73
N GLU A 48 21.58 2.23 16.60
CA GLU A 48 20.72 2.69 15.49
C GLU A 48 19.87 1.54 14.91
N GLU A 49 20.46 0.36 14.77
CA GLU A 49 19.77 -0.84 14.28
C GLU A 49 18.72 -1.32 15.29
N TYR A 50 19.04 -1.31 16.58
CA TYR A 50 18.10 -1.65 17.65
C TYR A 50 16.90 -0.69 17.67
N ASP A 51 17.14 0.62 17.59
CA ASP A 51 16.09 1.63 17.55
C ASP A 51 15.21 1.49 16.31
N ARG A 52 15.84 1.19 15.15
CA ARG A 52 15.12 0.94 13.90
C ARG A 52 14.24 -0.29 14.00
N LEU A 53 14.78 -1.44 14.42
CA LEU A 53 14.00 -2.67 14.60
C LEU A 53 12.88 -2.48 15.63
N GLY A 54 13.14 -1.74 16.71
CA GLY A 54 12.13 -1.41 17.71
C GLY A 54 10.98 -0.56 17.14
N LYS A 55 11.26 0.36 16.20
CA LYS A 55 10.22 1.11 15.49
C LYS A 55 9.43 0.21 14.54
N GLU A 56 10.11 -0.57 13.71
CA GLU A 56 9.46 -1.49 12.76
C GLU A 56 8.56 -2.51 13.49
N LEU A 57 8.99 -3.03 14.64
CA LEU A 57 8.21 -3.95 15.45
C LEU A 57 6.95 -3.31 16.03
N ARG A 58 7.04 -2.07 16.54
CA ARG A 58 5.88 -1.32 17.05
C ARG A 58 4.87 -1.00 15.96
N GLU A 59 5.34 -0.59 14.78
CA GLU A 59 4.49 -0.33 13.62
C GLU A 59 3.76 -1.60 13.18
N ASN A 60 4.49 -2.71 13.04
CA ASN A 60 3.91 -3.99 12.64
C ASN A 60 2.92 -4.53 13.67
N GLN A 61 3.18 -4.37 14.97
CA GLN A 61 2.22 -4.73 16.02
C GLN A 61 0.96 -3.89 15.94
N ALA A 62 1.07 -2.57 15.75
CA ALA A 62 -0.09 -1.70 15.61
C ALA A 62 -0.95 -2.06 14.38
N ILE A 63 -0.32 -2.48 13.29
CA ILE A 63 -1.04 -2.98 12.10
C ILE A 63 -1.72 -4.32 12.40
N ALA A 64 -1.00 -5.26 13.03
CA ALA A 64 -1.52 -6.58 13.37
C ALA A 64 -2.72 -6.52 14.33
N ASP A 65 -2.68 -5.62 15.32
CA ASP A 65 -3.75 -5.42 16.30
C ASP A 65 -5.01 -4.81 15.67
N ASN A 66 -4.86 -3.98 14.63
CA ASN A 66 -5.97 -3.38 13.90
C ASN A 66 -6.55 -4.28 12.80
N LEU A 67 -5.81 -5.31 12.37
CA LEU A 67 -6.21 -6.21 11.30
C LEU A 67 -7.55 -6.93 11.55
N PRO A 68 -7.87 -7.44 12.76
CA PRO A 68 -9.16 -8.05 13.05
C PRO A 68 -10.32 -7.08 12.87
N ARG A 69 -10.16 -5.83 13.33
CA ARG A 69 -11.18 -4.78 13.20
C ARG A 69 -11.48 -4.47 11.73
N VAL A 70 -10.44 -4.28 10.92
CA VAL A 70 -10.61 -4.00 9.48
C VAL A 70 -11.26 -5.18 8.77
N LYS A 71 -10.87 -6.42 9.08
CA LYS A 71 -11.51 -7.63 8.54
C LYS A 71 -12.99 -7.71 8.89
N GLU A 72 -13.36 -7.34 10.12
CA GLU A 72 -14.75 -7.33 10.54
C GLU A 72 -15.56 -6.24 9.84
N GLU A 73 -14.97 -5.07 9.62
CA GLU A 73 -15.60 -3.98 8.85
C GLU A 73 -15.84 -4.38 7.39
N VAL A 74 -14.87 -5.04 6.75
CA VAL A 74 -15.04 -5.61 5.40
C VAL A 74 -16.18 -6.63 5.39
N ARG A 75 -16.22 -7.57 6.35
CA ARG A 75 -17.30 -8.57 6.42
C ARG A 75 -18.68 -7.92 6.56
N ARG A 76 -18.80 -6.87 7.38
CA ARG A 76 -20.05 -6.12 7.54
C ARG A 76 -20.46 -5.40 6.27
N LEU A 77 -19.50 -4.88 5.50
CA LEU A 77 -19.78 -4.24 4.21
C LEU A 77 -20.22 -5.27 3.17
N ASP A 78 -19.60 -6.46 3.13
CA ASP A 78 -20.01 -7.56 2.26
C ASP A 78 -21.43 -8.06 2.58
N GLU A 79 -21.77 -8.18 3.87
CA GLU A 79 -23.13 -8.53 4.32
C GLU A 79 -24.15 -7.48 3.83
N LYS A 80 -23.87 -6.19 4.01
CA LYS A 80 -24.73 -5.10 3.52
C LYS A 80 -24.85 -5.08 2.00
N LEU A 81 -23.75 -5.37 1.30
CA LEU A 81 -23.75 -5.45 -0.15
C LEU A 81 -24.64 -6.62 -0.61
N ALA A 82 -24.53 -7.78 0.03
CA ALA A 82 -25.37 -8.94 -0.27
C ALA A 82 -26.87 -8.64 -0.04
N GLU A 83 -27.22 -7.95 1.05
CA GLU A 83 -28.58 -7.48 1.29
C GLU A 83 -29.07 -6.50 0.22
N ALA A 84 -28.21 -5.55 -0.19
CA ALA A 84 -28.54 -4.59 -1.24
C ALA A 84 -28.74 -5.29 -2.60
N LEU A 85 -27.92 -6.28 -2.91
CA LEU A 85 -28.05 -7.09 -4.12
C LEU A 85 -29.33 -7.94 -4.12
N GLN A 86 -29.80 -8.44 -2.97
CA GLN A 86 -31.10 -9.10 -2.87
C GLN A 86 -32.27 -8.14 -3.15
N LYS A 87 -32.12 -6.87 -2.77
CA LYS A 87 -33.10 -5.81 -3.08
C LYS A 87 -33.03 -5.29 -4.51
N LEU A 88 -32.01 -5.66 -5.27
CA LEU A 88 -31.90 -5.40 -6.69
C LEU A 88 -32.49 -6.65 -7.41
N PRO A 89 -33.81 -6.69 -7.67
CA PRO A 89 -34.46 -7.85 -8.28
C PRO A 89 -33.70 -8.27 -9.55
N ASN A 90 -33.13 -9.46 -9.48
CA ASN A 90 -32.24 -9.97 -10.51
C ASN A 90 -33.12 -10.58 -11.61
N ARG A 91 -33.23 -9.88 -12.74
CA ARG A 91 -33.64 -10.39 -14.07
C ARG A 91 -35.09 -10.80 -14.30
N GLU A 92 -35.91 -11.12 -13.30
CA GLU A 92 -37.30 -11.56 -13.54
C GLU A 92 -38.26 -10.45 -13.95
N GLU A 93 -37.89 -9.18 -13.76
CA GLU A 93 -38.81 -8.05 -14.04
C GLU A 93 -38.69 -7.44 -15.43
N ILE A 94 -37.72 -7.81 -16.27
CA ILE A 94 -37.65 -7.21 -17.61
C ILE A 94 -38.95 -7.47 -18.39
N PRO A 95 -39.43 -8.72 -18.56
CA PRO A 95 -40.67 -8.98 -19.30
C PRO A 95 -41.89 -8.24 -18.73
N SER A 96 -42.04 -8.15 -17.40
CA SER A 96 -43.16 -7.44 -16.76
C SER A 96 -43.04 -5.92 -16.87
N LEU A 97 -41.83 -5.37 -16.79
CA LEU A 97 -41.57 -3.95 -17.07
C LEU A 97 -41.88 -3.62 -18.53
N LEU A 98 -41.48 -4.49 -19.47
CA LEU A 98 -41.78 -4.31 -20.90
C LEU A 98 -43.29 -4.33 -21.16
N GLN A 99 -44.00 -5.22 -20.48
CA GLN A 99 -45.46 -5.32 -20.59
C GLN A 99 -46.15 -4.08 -20.01
N THR A 100 -45.71 -3.62 -18.83
CA THR A 100 -46.21 -2.39 -18.20
C THR A 100 -45.99 -1.16 -19.09
N ILE A 101 -44.80 -1.02 -19.69
CA ILE A 101 -44.49 0.10 -20.62
C ILE A 101 -45.36 0.02 -21.89
N SER A 102 -45.55 -1.18 -22.43
CA SER A 102 -46.38 -1.39 -23.62
C SER A 102 -47.85 -1.06 -23.35
N ASP A 103 -48.36 -1.44 -22.18
CA ASP A 103 -49.74 -1.14 -21.77
C ASP A 103 -49.93 0.37 -21.52
N LEU A 104 -48.96 1.02 -20.86
CA LEU A 104 -48.99 2.47 -20.62
C LEU A 104 -48.98 3.29 -21.92
N GLY A 105 -48.17 2.89 -22.90
CA GLY A 105 -48.12 3.61 -24.18
C GLY A 105 -49.37 3.35 -25.02
N LYS A 106 -49.97 2.15 -24.97
CA LYS A 106 -51.28 1.90 -25.60
C LYS A 106 -52.38 2.77 -25.00
N ASP A 107 -52.42 2.89 -23.68
CA ASP A 107 -53.37 3.78 -22.98
C ASP A 107 -53.18 5.25 -23.36
N SER A 108 -51.94 5.62 -23.72
CA SER A 108 -51.57 6.95 -24.20
C SER A 108 -51.78 7.15 -25.71
N GLY A 109 -52.30 6.15 -26.44
CA GLY A 109 -52.53 6.21 -27.89
C GLY A 109 -51.27 6.02 -28.75
N LEU A 110 -50.20 5.47 -28.17
CA LEU A 110 -48.95 5.13 -28.84
C LEU A 110 -48.95 3.66 -29.27
N GLU A 111 -48.48 3.42 -30.49
CA GLU A 111 -48.27 2.09 -31.06
C GLU A 111 -46.75 1.80 -31.11
N PHE A 112 -46.28 0.83 -30.33
CA PHE A 112 -44.89 0.39 -30.35
C PHE A 112 -44.64 -0.53 -31.56
N LEU A 113 -43.74 -0.12 -32.46
CA LEU A 113 -43.37 -0.86 -33.67
C LEU A 113 -42.20 -1.82 -33.44
N LEU A 114 -41.23 -1.41 -32.63
CA LEU A 114 -40.04 -2.20 -32.31
C LEU A 114 -39.69 -2.02 -30.85
N PHE A 115 -39.40 -3.13 -30.18
CA PHE A 115 -38.91 -3.13 -28.83
C PHE A 115 -37.83 -4.21 -28.71
N LYS A 116 -36.57 -3.79 -28.66
CA LYS A 116 -35.42 -4.68 -28.74
C LYS A 116 -34.43 -4.42 -27.61
N PRO A 117 -34.34 -5.33 -26.62
CA PRO A 117 -33.27 -5.33 -25.62
C PRO A 117 -31.93 -5.63 -26.31
N GLY A 118 -30.92 -4.84 -26.01
CA GLY A 118 -29.54 -5.08 -26.44
C GLY A 118 -28.79 -6.03 -25.50
N ALA A 119 -27.51 -6.25 -25.79
CA ALA A 119 -26.68 -7.15 -24.99
C ALA A 119 -26.37 -6.56 -23.60
N SER A 120 -26.42 -7.41 -22.57
CA SER A 120 -26.05 -7.06 -21.20
C SER A 120 -24.59 -6.63 -21.14
N GLN A 121 -24.34 -5.41 -20.64
CA GLN A 121 -23.00 -4.87 -20.41
C GLN A 121 -22.68 -4.96 -18.91
N PRO A 122 -21.89 -5.97 -18.48
CA PRO A 122 -21.51 -6.10 -17.08
C PRO A 122 -20.58 -4.96 -16.65
N LYS A 123 -20.86 -4.35 -15.50
CA LYS A 123 -20.01 -3.42 -14.75
C LYS A 123 -19.53 -4.11 -13.46
N GLU A 124 -18.73 -3.42 -12.65
CA GLU A 124 -18.17 -3.99 -11.42
C GLU A 124 -19.23 -4.46 -10.41
N PHE A 125 -20.42 -3.82 -10.37
CA PHE A 125 -21.45 -4.11 -9.35
C PHE A 125 -22.88 -4.28 -9.92
N TYR A 126 -23.09 -4.07 -11.22
CA TYR A 126 -24.41 -4.15 -11.88
C TYR A 126 -24.25 -4.47 -13.37
N ALA A 127 -25.35 -4.75 -14.06
CA ALA A 127 -25.37 -4.95 -15.50
C ALA A 127 -26.34 -3.96 -16.17
N GLU A 128 -25.87 -3.27 -17.20
CA GLU A 128 -26.71 -2.39 -18.03
C GLU A 128 -27.29 -3.18 -19.20
N VAL A 129 -28.59 -3.03 -19.45
CA VAL A 129 -29.25 -3.61 -20.64
C VAL A 129 -29.77 -2.45 -21.49
N PRO A 130 -29.09 -2.08 -22.59
CA PRO A 130 -29.54 -0.99 -23.45
C PRO A 130 -30.84 -1.37 -24.15
N LEU A 131 -31.73 -0.40 -24.37
CA LEU A 131 -33.04 -0.65 -24.95
C LEU A 131 -33.28 0.21 -26.20
N GLU A 132 -33.64 -0.44 -27.30
CA GLU A 132 -34.02 0.20 -28.56
C GLU A 132 -35.54 0.13 -28.74
N MET A 133 -36.17 1.27 -28.99
CA MET A 133 -37.63 1.39 -29.15
C MET A 133 -37.99 2.22 -30.38
N GLN A 134 -39.03 1.80 -31.09
CA GLN A 134 -39.69 2.61 -32.12
C GLN A 134 -41.18 2.72 -31.79
N VAL A 135 -41.69 3.95 -31.81
CA VAL A 135 -43.07 4.29 -31.44
C VAL A 135 -43.72 5.12 -32.54
N LEU A 136 -45.00 4.87 -32.77
CA LEU A 136 -45.86 5.59 -33.70
C LEU A 136 -47.03 6.18 -32.92
N GLY A 137 -47.30 7.47 -33.09
CA GLY A 137 -48.34 8.14 -32.35
C GLY A 137 -48.49 9.59 -32.78
N ARG A 138 -49.44 10.31 -32.17
CA ARG A 138 -49.58 11.74 -32.43
C ARG A 138 -48.45 12.49 -31.74
N TYR A 139 -48.05 13.62 -32.33
CA TYR A 139 -46.93 14.43 -31.82
C TYR A 139 -47.03 14.75 -30.32
N HIS A 140 -48.24 15.10 -29.85
CA HIS A 140 -48.46 15.42 -28.45
C HIS A 140 -48.31 14.21 -27.52
N ASP A 141 -48.88 13.07 -27.92
CA ASP A 141 -48.86 11.83 -27.15
C ASP A 141 -47.43 11.27 -27.03
N VAL A 142 -46.62 11.43 -28.08
CA VAL A 142 -45.19 11.04 -28.07
C VAL A 142 -44.34 11.97 -27.21
N ALA A 143 -44.70 13.25 -27.09
CA ALA A 143 -43.95 14.23 -26.31
C ALA A 143 -44.26 14.17 -24.80
N VAL A 144 -45.42 13.63 -24.43
CA VAL A 144 -45.88 13.50 -23.04
C VAL A 144 -45.41 12.19 -22.39
N PHE A 145 -45.17 11.16 -23.20
CA PHE A 145 -44.65 9.85 -22.79
C PHE A 145 -43.12 9.86 -22.59
#